data_AF-A0A1G9USL4-F1
#
_entry.id   AF-A0A1G9USL4-F1
#
_cell.length_a   1.000
_cell.length_b   1.000
_cell.length_c   1.000
_cell.angle_alpha   90.00
_cell.angle_beta   90.00
_cell.angle_gamma   90.00
#
_symmetry.space_group_name_H-M   'P 1'
#
loop_
_entity.id
_entity.type
_entity.pdbx_description
1 polymer ?
#
loop_
_entity_poly.entity_id
_entity_poly.type
_entity_poly.pdbx_seq_one_letter_code
_entity_poly.pdbx_strand_id
1 'polypeptide(L)' 'MTRRTRAEVDAARAEFIRQRESVVKRYNDGEPAASLAREFAVTGTWVAERLDEWGVPRRDRSAAAIVRGPGIPPL' A
#
# COMPACT_ATOMS: atom_id res chain seq x y z
N MET A 1 -11.15 -15.10 -16.08
CA MET A 1 -10.88 -14.38 -14.80
C MET A 1 -11.79 -14.97 -13.74
N THR A 2 -11.29 -15.89 -12.91
CA THR A 2 -12.06 -16.43 -11.79
C THR A 2 -12.26 -15.29 -10.79
N ARG A 3 -13.53 -14.96 -10.47
CA ARG A 3 -13.84 -13.98 -9.43
C ARG A 3 -13.27 -14.52 -8.13
N ARG A 4 -12.37 -13.77 -7.47
CA ARG A 4 -12.03 -14.06 -6.07
C ARG A 4 -13.33 -14.11 -5.28
N THR A 5 -13.51 -15.14 -4.49
CA THR A 5 -14.70 -15.23 -3.65
C THR A 5 -14.62 -14.18 -2.55
N ARG A 6 -15.77 -13.80 -2.00
CA ARG A 6 -15.79 -12.83 -0.90
C ARG A 6 -15.01 -13.32 0.33
N ALA A 7 -14.95 -14.64 0.54
CA ALA A 7 -14.16 -15.27 1.59
C ALA A 7 -12.65 -15.08 1.37
N GLU A 8 -12.15 -15.21 0.14
CA GLU A 8 -10.74 -14.96 -0.17
C GLU A 8 -10.34 -13.50 0.03
N VAL A 9 -11.22 -12.57 -0.34
CA VAL A 9 -11.00 -11.13 -0.11
C VAL A 9 -10.99 -10.81 1.38
N ASP A 10 -11.86 -11.45 2.17
CA ASP A 10 -11.90 -11.27 3.62
C ASP A 10 -10.63 -11.80 4.30
N ALA A 11 -10.19 -13.01 3.92
CA ALA A 11 -8.94 -13.60 4.42
C ALA A 11 -7.72 -12.72 4.09
N ALA A 12 -7.64 -12.22 2.85
CA ALA A 12 -6.59 -11.28 2.42
C ALA A 12 -6.58 -9.99 3.23
N ARG A 13 -7.76 -9.42 3.51
CA ARG A 13 -7.90 -8.21 4.35
C ARG A 13 -7.50 -8.49 5.80
N ALA A 14 -7.89 -9.63 6.35
CA ALA A 14 -7.54 -10.03 7.71
C ALA A 14 -6.01 -10.21 7.85
N GLU A 15 -5.36 -10.83 6.86
CA GLU A 15 -3.91 -10.97 6.83
C GLU A 15 -3.20 -9.61 6.76
N PHE A 16 -3.68 -8.71 5.90
CA PHE A 16 -3.15 -7.35 5.81
C PHE A 16 -3.23 -6.58 7.14
N ILE A 17 -4.35 -6.71 7.86
CA ILE A 17 -4.53 -6.08 9.17
C ILE A 17 -3.63 -6.73 10.23
N ARG A 18 -3.47 -8.06 10.21
CA ARG A 18 -2.54 -8.77 11.11
C ARG A 18 -1.10 -8.32 10.89
N GLN A 19 -0.72 -8.03 9.65
CA GLN A 19 0.61 -7.54 9.28
C GLN A 19 0.73 -6.01 9.30
N ARG A 20 -0.17 -5.30 9.99
CA ARG A 20 -0.18 -3.83 10.06
C ARG A 20 1.20 -3.23 10.29
N GLU A 21 1.93 -3.67 11.31
CA GLU A 21 3.24 -3.10 11.64
C GLU A 21 4.26 -3.26 10.51
N SER A 22 4.31 -4.45 9.90
CA SER A 22 5.17 -4.72 8.74
C SER A 22 4.78 -3.87 7.53
N VAL A 23 3.48 -3.76 7.25
CA VAL A 23 2.95 -2.96 6.14
C VAL A 23 3.29 -1.48 6.33
N VAL A 24 3.05 -0.94 7.52
CA VAL A 24 3.36 0.46 7.86
C VAL A 24 4.86 0.71 7.75
N LYS A 25 5.70 -0.21 8.23
CA LYS A 25 7.16 -0.10 8.11
C LYS A 25 7.60 -0.06 6.64
N ARG A 26 7.13 -0.98 5.81
CA ARG A 26 7.44 -1.02 4.36
C ARG A 26 6.96 0.24 3.63
N TYR A 27 5.77 0.72 3.97
CA TYR A 27 5.24 1.97 3.39
C TYR A 27 6.10 3.19 3.74
N ASN A 28 6.55 3.28 5.01
CA ASN A 28 7.47 4.33 5.44
C ASN A 28 8.85 4.21 4.77
N ASP A 29 9.33 2.99 4.57
CA ASP A 29 10.61 2.70 3.89
C ASP A 29 10.62 3.19 2.43
N GLY A 30 9.46 3.27 1.78
CA GLY A 30 9.36 3.68 0.38
C GLY A 30 8.46 2.83 -0.48
N GLU A 31 7.95 1.73 0.06
CA GLU A 31 7.15 0.80 -0.72
C GLU A 31 5.78 1.41 -1.06
N PRO A 32 5.40 1.46 -2.35
CA PRO A 32 4.14 2.07 -2.73
C PRO A 32 2.96 1.20 -2.30
N ALA A 33 1.85 1.84 -1.92
CA ALA A 33 0.59 1.17 -1.57
C ALA A 33 0.11 0.18 -2.64
N ALA A 34 0.43 0.42 -3.92
CA ALA A 34 0.12 -0.50 -5.02
C ALA A 34 0.92 -1.81 -4.97
N SER A 35 2.17 -1.78 -4.49
CA SER A 35 2.97 -3.00 -4.26
C SER A 35 2.37 -3.82 -3.14
N LEU A 36 2.09 -3.17 -2.01
CA LEU A 36 1.45 -3.80 -0.85
C LEU A 36 0.09 -4.39 -1.22
N ALA A 37 -0.72 -3.66 -1.99
CA ALA A 37 -2.01 -4.17 -2.43
C ALA A 37 -1.90 -5.44 -3.30
N ARG A 38 -0.90 -5.51 -4.17
CA ARG A 38 -0.65 -6.69 -5.02
C ARG A 38 -0.18 -7.89 -4.21
N GLU A 39 0.76 -7.67 -3.29
CA GLU A 39 1.30 -8.72 -2.43
C GLU A 39 0.20 -9.36 -1.58
N PHE A 40 -0.61 -8.53 -0.93
CA PHE A 40 -1.69 -8.98 -0.06
C PHE A 40 -2.99 -9.27 -0.80
N ALA A 41 -3.01 -9.25 -2.14
CA ALA A 41 -4.21 -9.53 -2.91
C ALA A 41 -5.43 -8.64 -2.58
N VAL A 42 -5.19 -7.40 -2.13
CA VAL A 42 -6.22 -6.39 -1.81
C VAL A 42 -6.24 -5.26 -2.84
N THR A 43 -7.22 -4.36 -2.74
CA THR A 43 -7.33 -3.19 -3.63
C THR A 43 -6.52 -2.01 -3.10
N GLY A 44 -5.83 -1.28 -3.99
CA GLY A 44 -5.04 -0.10 -3.63
C GLY A 44 -5.83 0.99 -2.92
N THR A 45 -7.10 1.21 -3.30
CA THR A 45 -7.99 2.17 -2.63
C THR A 45 -8.20 1.80 -1.15
N TRP A 46 -8.53 0.53 -0.88
CA TRP A 46 -8.71 0.02 0.48
C TRP A 46 -7.43 0.12 1.33
N VAL A 47 -6.25 -0.11 0.72
CA VAL A 47 -4.96 0.10 1.41
C VAL A 47 -4.76 1.57 1.75
N ALA A 48 -5.06 2.49 0.84
CA ALA A 48 -4.91 3.93 1.06
C ALA A 48 -5.87 4.47 2.13
N GLU A 49 -7.10 3.96 2.20
CA GLU A 49 -8.05 4.26 3.27
C GLU A 49 -7.55 3.70 4.62
N ARG A 50 -7.00 2.49 4.63
CA ARG A 50 -6.52 1.87 5.86
C ARG A 50 -5.26 2.54 6.41
N LEU A 51 -4.34 2.96 5.53
CA LEU A 51 -3.15 3.72 5.92
C LEU A 51 -3.55 5.08 6.53
N ASP A 52 -4.57 5.73 5.97
CA ASP A 52 -5.13 6.99 6.49
C ASP A 52 -5.74 6.78 7.89
N GLU A 53 -6.54 5.73 8.08
CA GLU A 53 -7.11 5.34 9.38
C GLU A 53 -6.02 5.01 10.43
N TRP A 54 -4.88 4.47 9.99
CA TRP A 54 -3.73 4.21 10.86
C TRP A 54 -2.88 5.44 11.15
N GLY A 55 -3.23 6.62 10.61
CA GLY A 55 -2.50 7.87 10.79
C GLY A 55 -1.20 7.94 9.99
N VAL A 56 -1.05 7.12 8.95
CA VAL A 56 0.12 7.14 8.08
C VAL A 56 -0.08 8.22 7.02
N PRO A 57 0.74 9.29 7.00
CA PRO A 57 0.57 10.36 6.03
C PRO A 57 0.75 9.80 4.62
N ARG A 58 -0.23 10.06 3.75
CA ARG A 58 -0.13 9.68 2.34
C ARG A 58 1.09 10.37 1.76
N ARG A 59 2.03 9.59 1.22
CA ARG A 59 3.12 10.12 0.41
C ARG A 59 2.46 10.78 -0.81
N ASP A 60 2.31 12.09 -0.74
CA ASP A 60 1.99 12.89 -1.92
C ASP A 60 3.03 12.54 -2.99
N ARG A 61 2.60 12.48 -4.25
CA ARG A 61 3.33 11.84 -5.35
C ARG A 61 4.80 12.33 -5.46
N SER A 62 5.08 13.53 -4.96
CA SER A 62 6.40 14.15 -4.80
C SER A 62 7.36 13.43 -3.84
N ALA A 63 6.89 12.81 -2.75
CA ALA A 63 7.74 12.15 -1.74
C ALA A 63 8.19 10.74 -2.16
N ALA A 64 7.51 10.11 -3.13
CA ALA A 64 7.92 8.83 -3.73
C ALA A 64 9.05 9.03 -4.75
N ALA A 65 9.13 10.21 -5.37
CA ALA A 65 10.24 10.58 -6.26
C ALA A 65 11.56 10.77 -5.50
N ILE A 66 11.53 11.12 -4.20
CA ILE A 66 12.73 11.39 -3.38
C ILE A 66 13.43 10.10 -2.91
N VAL A 67 12.71 8.98 -2.75
CA VAL A 67 13.32 7.69 -2.37
C VAL A 67 13.99 7.00 -3.56
N ARG A 68 13.62 7.36 -4.80
CA ARG A 68 14.43 6.99 -5.96
C ARG A 68 15.51 8.06 -6.11
N GLY A 69 16.79 7.64 -6.11
CA GLY A 69 17.92 8.53 -6.40
C GLY A 69 17.70 9.41 -7.65
N PRO A 70 18.51 10.47 -7.82
CA PRO A 70 18.15 11.72 -8.50
C PRO A 70 17.62 11.48 -9.92
N GLY A 71 16.29 11.57 -10.07
CA GLY A 71 15.60 11.56 -11.36
C GLY A 71 15.04 12.95 -11.63
N ILE A 72 15.70 13.66 -12.55
CA ILE A 72 15.46 15.05 -12.95
C ILE A 72 13.96 15.32 -13.26
N PRO A 73 13.39 16.45 -12.77
CA PRO A 73 12.02 16.85 -13.12
C PRO A 73 11.95 17.36 -14.57
N PRO A 74 10.89 17.03 -15.36
CA PRO A 74 10.69 17.65 -16.65
C PRO A 74 10.17 19.08 -16.50
N LEU A 75 10.64 19.94 -17.40
CA LEU A 75 10.34 21.36 -17.57
C LEU A 75 8.83 21.68 -17.67
#